data_AF-A0A7X9A774-F1
#
_entry.id   AF-A0A7X9A774-F1
#
_cell.length_a   1.000
_cell.length_b   1.000
_cell.length_c   1.000
_cell.angle_alpha   90.00
_cell.angle_beta   90.00
_cell.angle_gamma   90.00
#
_symmetry.space_group_name_H-M   'P 1'
#
loop_
_entity.id
_entity.type
_entity.pdbx_description
1 polymer ?
#
loop_
_entity_poly.entity_id
_entity_poly.type
_entity_poly.pdbx_seq_one_letter_code
_entity_poly.pdbx_strand_id
1 'polypeptide(L)'
;MIINEHASETSELSLPDINENDIRLHMPNILEILLTDRTVSTSIKAHNIIWANDNYRKYDPVAYAATSQIKPELITGKRSKLIVPRALKGTDLQMKRTKANAEVFTPTWVVKKQNDTVDKDYSTDDLETYTKRKWLEIACGEAPYMVTRYDMETGEIIPLAKRVGFVDRKLTKINNEVTNKAEWQRLAVLAYKSSYGFEWNGDSLLLARENLLYTYRDFYVDKWGEQPNYS
;
A
#
# COMPACT_ATOMS: atom_id res chain seq x y z
N MET A 1 13.95 16.62 33.35
CA MET A 1 14.04 15.30 32.71
C MET A 1 13.31 15.43 31.38
N ILE A 2 14.07 15.72 30.32
CA ILE A 2 13.52 15.90 28.97
C ILE A 2 13.13 14.51 28.48
N ILE A 3 11.84 14.30 28.27
CA ILE A 3 11.31 13.07 27.70
C ILE A 3 11.56 13.17 26.20
N ASN A 4 12.30 12.21 25.67
CA ASN A 4 12.76 12.17 24.30
C ASN A 4 11.56 11.83 23.38
N GLU A 5 11.04 12.82 22.61
CA GLU A 5 9.89 12.64 21.70
C GLU A 5 10.17 11.70 20.52
N HIS A 6 11.43 11.36 20.24
CA HIS A 6 11.81 10.51 19.11
C HIS A 6 11.48 9.01 19.25
N ALA A 7 11.09 8.53 20.44
CA ALA A 7 10.78 7.11 20.64
C ALA A 7 9.34 6.72 20.23
N SER A 8 8.47 7.70 19.95
CA SER A 8 7.04 7.49 19.66
C SER A 8 6.78 7.14 18.18
N GLU A 9 7.51 7.78 17.26
CA GLU A 9 7.17 7.78 15.82
C GLU A 9 7.81 6.64 15.01
N THR A 10 8.84 5.98 15.54
CA THR A 10 9.35 4.72 14.96
C THR A 10 8.34 3.59 15.09
N SER A 11 7.34 3.72 15.97
CA SER A 11 6.30 2.70 16.18
C SER A 11 5.23 2.66 15.08
N GLU A 12 4.89 3.79 14.45
CA GLU A 12 3.86 3.85 13.40
C GLU A 12 4.31 3.22 12.07
N LEU A 13 5.60 3.30 11.74
CA LEU A 13 6.18 2.61 10.57
C LEU A 13 6.25 1.08 10.76
N SER A 14 5.99 0.60 11.98
CA SER A 14 6.16 -0.81 12.40
C SER A 14 4.85 -1.58 12.58
N LEU A 15 3.72 -1.04 12.13
CA LEU A 15 2.43 -1.74 12.20
C LEU A 15 1.94 -2.15 10.79
N PRO A 16 1.37 -3.36 10.65
CA PRO A 16 0.80 -3.82 9.38
C PRO A 16 -0.44 -2.99 9.01
N ASP A 17 -1.25 -2.64 10.01
CA ASP A 17 -2.43 -1.81 9.90
C ASP A 17 -2.05 -0.33 9.96
N ILE A 18 -2.38 0.41 8.90
CA ILE A 18 -2.15 1.85 8.82
C ILE A 18 -3.42 2.54 9.31
N ASN A 19 -3.29 3.42 10.30
CA ASN A 19 -4.43 4.12 10.86
C ASN A 19 -4.80 5.34 9.99
N GLU A 20 -6.01 5.33 9.43
CA GLU A 20 -6.47 6.38 8.53
C GLU A 20 -6.69 7.72 9.23
N ASN A 21 -6.84 7.73 10.57
CA ASN A 21 -6.85 8.99 11.33
C ASN A 21 -5.52 9.73 11.20
N ASP A 22 -4.40 9.00 11.19
CA ASP A 22 -3.07 9.61 11.17
C ASP A 22 -2.82 10.20 9.78
N ILE A 23 -3.24 9.49 8.72
CA ILE A 23 -3.23 10.06 7.35
C ILE A 23 -4.15 11.28 7.28
N ARG A 24 -5.36 11.21 7.83
CA ARG A 24 -6.31 12.34 7.80
C ARG A 24 -5.77 13.57 8.54
N LEU A 25 -5.08 13.36 9.66
CA LEU A 25 -4.56 14.43 10.50
C LEU A 25 -3.31 15.09 9.88
N HIS A 26 -2.36 14.27 9.40
CA HIS A 26 -1.05 14.74 8.97
C HIS A 26 -0.92 14.94 7.46
N MET A 27 -1.73 14.24 6.67
CA MET A 27 -1.63 14.19 5.20
C MET A 27 -3.04 14.21 4.53
N PRO A 28 -3.92 15.18 4.85
CA PRO A 28 -5.31 15.15 4.39
C PRO A 28 -5.46 15.09 2.85
N ASN A 29 -4.65 15.87 2.12
CA ASN A 29 -4.64 15.84 0.66
C ASN A 29 -4.20 14.48 0.10
N ILE A 30 -3.33 13.75 0.82
CA ILE A 30 -2.92 12.41 0.42
C ILE A 30 -4.07 11.42 0.62
N LEU A 31 -4.84 11.53 1.71
CA LEU A 31 -6.03 10.70 1.90
C LEU A 31 -7.04 10.87 0.74
N GLU A 32 -7.24 12.11 0.29
CA GLU A 32 -8.09 12.38 -0.89
C GLU A 32 -7.54 11.70 -2.15
N ILE A 33 -6.21 11.77 -2.37
CA ILE A 33 -5.54 11.10 -3.50
C ILE A 33 -5.69 9.58 -3.40
N LEU A 34 -5.49 8.99 -2.22
CA LEU A 34 -5.63 7.56 -1.97
C LEU A 34 -7.05 7.07 -2.21
N LEU A 35 -8.07 7.90 -1.96
CA LEU A 35 -9.46 7.56 -2.22
C LEU A 35 -9.90 7.85 -3.66
N THR A 36 -9.19 8.69 -4.42
CA THR A 36 -9.61 9.07 -5.78
C THR A 36 -9.67 7.87 -6.72
N ASP A 37 -10.81 7.67 -7.38
CA ASP A 37 -10.96 6.77 -8.52
C ASP A 37 -10.52 7.49 -9.80
N ARG A 38 -9.33 7.12 -10.30
CA ARG A 38 -8.73 7.71 -11.49
C ARG A 38 -9.39 7.27 -12.80
N THR A 39 -10.26 6.26 -12.78
CA THR A 39 -10.95 5.76 -13.99
C THR A 39 -12.17 6.59 -14.35
N VAL A 40 -12.79 7.25 -13.36
CA VAL A 40 -14.00 8.06 -13.55
C VAL A 40 -13.84 9.52 -13.12
N SER A 41 -12.79 9.87 -12.37
CA SER A 41 -12.51 11.26 -12.00
C SER A 41 -12.04 12.10 -13.19
N THR A 42 -12.42 13.38 -13.18
CA THR A 42 -12.00 14.38 -14.17
C THR A 42 -11.34 15.57 -13.47
N SER A 43 -10.80 16.54 -14.23
CA SER A 43 -10.26 17.78 -13.67
C SER A 43 -11.30 18.65 -12.95
N ILE A 44 -12.59 18.43 -13.22
CA ILE A 44 -13.70 19.23 -12.68
C ILE A 44 -14.40 18.50 -11.53
N LYS A 45 -14.44 17.17 -11.58
CA LYS A 45 -15.16 16.34 -10.62
C LYS A 45 -14.34 15.13 -10.21
N ALA A 46 -13.91 15.14 -8.95
CA ALA A 46 -13.32 13.99 -8.31
C ALA A 46 -14.41 13.01 -7.83
N HIS A 47 -14.11 11.73 -7.97
CA HIS A 47 -14.91 10.62 -7.49
C HIS A 47 -13.99 9.74 -6.66
N ASN A 48 -14.48 9.25 -5.53
CA ASN A 48 -13.74 8.26 -4.76
C ASN A 48 -14.01 6.86 -5.29
N ILE A 49 -13.12 5.92 -4.97
CA ILE A 49 -13.33 4.49 -5.13
C ILE A 49 -14.60 4.06 -4.38
N ILE A 50 -15.29 3.06 -4.91
CA ILE A 50 -16.50 2.50 -4.29
C ILE A 50 -16.17 1.31 -3.41
N TRP A 51 -17.07 0.93 -2.50
CA TRP A 51 -16.87 -0.25 -1.65
C TRP A 51 -16.72 -1.55 -2.46
N ALA A 52 -17.48 -1.69 -3.54
CA ALA A 52 -17.50 -2.84 -4.46
C ALA A 52 -17.81 -4.21 -3.81
N ASN A 53 -18.26 -4.21 -2.56
CA ASN A 53 -18.74 -5.37 -1.81
C ASN A 53 -19.74 -4.93 -0.72
N ASP A 54 -20.48 -5.88 -0.16
CA ASP A 54 -21.49 -5.62 0.88
C ASP A 54 -20.98 -5.86 2.31
N ASN A 55 -19.67 -6.01 2.52
CA ASN A 55 -19.09 -6.40 3.81
C ASN A 55 -19.42 -5.40 4.95
N TYR A 56 -19.65 -4.14 4.59
CA TYR A 56 -19.83 -3.04 5.52
C TYR A 56 -21.29 -2.54 5.58
N ARG A 57 -22.20 -3.15 4.80
CA ARG A 57 -23.60 -2.71 4.67
C ARG A 57 -24.37 -2.71 6.00
N LYS A 58 -23.93 -3.50 6.98
CA LYS A 58 -24.51 -3.55 8.34
C LYS A 58 -24.35 -2.23 9.13
N TYR A 59 -23.41 -1.36 8.75
CA TYR A 59 -23.17 -0.10 9.45
C TYR A 59 -24.09 1.02 8.95
N ASP A 60 -24.36 1.05 7.65
CA ASP A 60 -25.38 1.88 7.01
C ASP A 60 -25.67 1.28 5.61
N PRO A 61 -26.92 0.90 5.30
CA PRO A 61 -27.26 0.21 4.05
C PRO A 61 -27.05 1.03 2.77
N VAL A 62 -26.94 2.36 2.89
CA VAL A 62 -26.78 3.29 1.78
C VAL A 62 -25.32 3.75 1.71
N ALA A 63 -24.75 4.25 2.80
CA ALA A 63 -23.39 4.78 2.80
C ALA A 63 -22.31 3.70 2.57
N TYR A 64 -22.60 2.44 2.94
CA TYR A 64 -21.72 1.28 2.75
C TYR A 64 -22.25 0.28 1.71
N ALA A 65 -23.14 0.71 0.81
CA ALA A 65 -23.55 -0.12 -0.32
C ALA A 65 -22.36 -0.36 -1.27
N ALA A 66 -22.35 -1.50 -1.98
CA ALA A 66 -21.28 -1.84 -2.93
C ALA A 66 -21.02 -0.75 -3.99
N THR A 67 -22.05 0.00 -4.41
CA THR A 67 -21.94 1.08 -5.40
C THR A 67 -21.66 2.46 -4.79
N SER A 68 -21.62 2.58 -3.47
CA SER A 68 -21.36 3.83 -2.76
C SER A 68 -19.85 4.11 -2.65
N GLN A 69 -19.50 5.39 -2.75
CA GLN A 69 -18.13 5.87 -2.62
C GLN A 69 -17.63 5.76 -1.17
N ILE A 70 -16.37 5.35 -1.01
CA ILE A 70 -15.65 5.39 0.26
C ILE A 70 -15.29 6.84 0.56
N LYS A 71 -16.01 7.48 1.48
CA LYS A 71 -15.72 8.86 1.91
C LYS A 71 -14.81 8.85 3.15
N PRO A 72 -13.94 9.87 3.34
CA PRO A 72 -13.05 9.93 4.50
C PRO A 72 -13.76 9.72 5.84
N GLU A 73 -14.94 10.32 6.03
CA GLU A 73 -15.74 10.18 7.27
C GLU A 73 -16.26 8.76 7.54
N LEU A 74 -16.30 7.89 6.53
CA LEU A 74 -16.74 6.49 6.67
C LEU A 74 -15.64 5.55 7.17
N ILE A 75 -14.38 6.00 7.11
CA ILE A 75 -13.17 5.22 7.44
C ILE A 75 -12.28 5.90 8.48
N THR A 76 -12.71 7.02 9.07
CA THR A 76 -11.95 7.75 10.11
C THR A 76 -12.82 7.98 11.35
N GLY A 77 -12.23 8.60 12.39
CA GLY A 77 -12.87 8.81 13.68
C GLY A 77 -13.27 7.49 14.33
N LYS A 78 -14.55 7.31 14.65
CA LYS A 78 -15.08 6.05 15.23
C LYS A 78 -14.98 4.84 14.29
N ARG A 79 -14.63 5.06 13.01
CA ARG A 79 -14.52 4.02 11.98
C ARG A 79 -13.07 3.76 11.53
N SER A 80 -12.05 4.30 12.20
CA SER A 80 -10.63 4.14 11.84
C SER A 80 -10.02 2.75 12.08
N LYS A 81 -10.85 1.74 12.32
CA LYS A 81 -10.45 0.33 12.45
C LYS A 81 -11.39 -0.56 11.64
N LEU A 82 -12.06 0.06 10.67
CA LEU A 82 -13.09 -0.60 9.88
C LEU A 82 -12.46 -1.42 8.77
N ILE A 83 -11.54 -0.79 8.04
CA ILE A 83 -10.69 -1.42 7.05
C ILE A 83 -9.40 -1.76 7.80
N VAL A 84 -9.02 -3.03 7.75
CA VAL A 84 -7.80 -3.54 8.37
C VAL A 84 -7.23 -4.62 7.47
N PRO A 85 -5.90 -4.85 7.49
CA PRO A 85 -5.27 -5.95 6.78
C PRO A 85 -5.96 -7.28 7.03
N ARG A 86 -6.00 -8.09 5.99
CA ARG A 86 -6.74 -9.35 6.03
C ARG A 86 -6.27 -10.29 7.11
N ALA A 87 -4.96 -10.39 7.32
CA ALA A 87 -4.34 -11.24 8.33
C ALA A 87 -4.82 -10.91 9.76
N LEU A 88 -5.32 -9.68 9.99
CA LEU A 88 -5.83 -9.23 11.28
C LEU A 88 -7.35 -9.44 11.44
N LYS A 89 -8.05 -9.85 10.39
CA LYS A 89 -9.50 -10.13 10.45
C LYS A 89 -9.73 -11.49 11.09
N GLY A 90 -10.74 -11.59 11.97
CA GLY A 90 -11.11 -12.87 12.60
C GLY A 90 -11.42 -13.97 11.57
N THR A 91 -11.09 -15.22 11.92
CA THR A 91 -11.06 -16.38 11.02
C THR A 91 -12.39 -16.64 10.29
N ASP A 92 -13.52 -16.40 10.95
CA ASP A 92 -14.87 -16.54 10.35
C ASP A 92 -15.14 -15.53 9.23
N LEU A 93 -14.69 -14.29 9.42
CA LEU A 93 -14.74 -13.27 8.38
C LEU A 93 -13.73 -13.61 7.28
N GLN A 94 -12.63 -14.30 7.62
CA GLN A 94 -11.65 -14.84 6.66
C GLN A 94 -12.28 -15.81 5.66
N MET A 95 -12.86 -16.87 6.18
CA MET A 95 -13.47 -17.92 5.38
C MET A 95 -14.63 -17.43 4.51
N LYS A 96 -15.45 -16.48 4.99
CA LYS A 96 -16.60 -15.96 4.21
C LYS A 96 -16.19 -15.27 2.93
N ARG A 97 -15.16 -14.42 2.94
CA ARG A 97 -14.76 -13.68 1.73
C ARG A 97 -13.95 -14.54 0.76
N THR A 98 -13.14 -15.50 1.23
CA THR A 98 -12.50 -16.48 0.33
C THR A 98 -13.54 -17.26 -0.47
N LYS A 99 -14.63 -17.70 0.17
CA LYS A 99 -15.71 -18.43 -0.51
C LYS A 99 -16.54 -17.54 -1.44
N ALA A 100 -16.81 -16.30 -1.07
CA ALA A 100 -17.69 -15.40 -1.83
C ALA A 100 -16.97 -14.67 -2.97
N ASN A 101 -15.71 -14.27 -2.77
CA ASN A 101 -14.96 -13.36 -3.63
C ASN A 101 -13.73 -14.01 -4.29
N ALA A 102 -13.51 -15.31 -4.07
CA ALA A 102 -12.27 -15.99 -4.46
C ALA A 102 -11.00 -15.27 -3.97
N GLU A 103 -11.08 -14.61 -2.81
CA GLU A 103 -9.92 -13.99 -2.17
C GLU A 103 -8.93 -15.08 -1.75
N VAL A 104 -7.81 -15.19 -2.48
CA VAL A 104 -6.71 -16.13 -2.23
C VAL A 104 -5.51 -15.38 -1.65
N PHE A 105 -4.92 -15.97 -0.61
CA PHE A 105 -3.70 -15.46 0.01
C PHE A 105 -2.47 -15.98 -0.73
N THR A 106 -1.55 -15.07 -1.06
CA THR A 106 -0.22 -15.43 -1.56
C THR A 106 0.82 -15.21 -0.46
N PRO A 107 1.38 -16.28 0.13
CA PRO A 107 2.47 -16.17 1.09
C PRO A 107 3.69 -15.44 0.53
N THR A 108 4.40 -14.73 1.42
CA THR A 108 5.61 -13.98 1.06
C THR A 108 6.65 -14.85 0.37
N TRP A 109 6.80 -16.12 0.79
CA TRP A 109 7.74 -17.04 0.16
C TRP A 109 7.36 -17.38 -1.29
N VAL A 110 6.05 -17.43 -1.61
CA VAL A 110 5.56 -17.62 -2.99
C VAL A 110 5.83 -16.38 -3.82
N VAL A 111 5.48 -15.19 -3.28
CA VAL A 111 5.79 -13.90 -3.92
C VAL A 111 7.28 -13.83 -4.24
N LYS A 112 8.14 -14.12 -3.26
CA LYS A 112 9.60 -14.12 -3.42
C LYS A 112 10.02 -15.03 -4.55
N LYS A 113 9.54 -16.28 -4.56
CA LYS A 113 9.90 -17.28 -5.57
C LYS A 113 9.54 -16.82 -6.99
N GLN A 114 8.35 -16.25 -7.16
CA GLN A 114 7.88 -15.79 -8.46
C GLN A 114 8.61 -14.52 -8.92
N ASN A 115 8.71 -13.51 -8.05
CA ASN A 115 9.44 -12.28 -8.36
C ASN A 115 10.92 -12.57 -8.64
N ASP A 116 11.59 -13.42 -7.85
CA ASP A 116 12.98 -13.85 -8.11
C ASP A 116 13.16 -14.50 -9.47
N THR A 117 12.17 -15.26 -9.93
CA THR A 117 12.26 -15.96 -11.23
C THR A 117 12.26 -14.95 -12.37
N VAL A 118 11.38 -13.96 -12.31
CA VAL A 118 11.28 -12.91 -13.34
C VAL A 118 12.44 -11.91 -13.24
N ASP A 119 12.86 -11.56 -12.03
CA ASP A 119 13.90 -10.56 -11.76
C ASP A 119 15.30 -10.99 -12.25
N LYS A 120 15.59 -12.30 -12.27
CA LYS A 120 16.86 -12.86 -12.77
C LYS A 120 17.17 -12.45 -14.21
N ASP A 121 16.14 -12.37 -15.04
CA ASP A 121 16.27 -12.02 -16.45
C ASP A 121 16.77 -10.57 -16.64
N TYR A 122 16.78 -9.76 -15.57
CA TYR A 122 17.05 -8.32 -15.59
C TYR A 122 18.29 -7.95 -14.76
N SER A 123 19.11 -8.95 -14.44
CA SER A 123 20.31 -8.78 -13.61
C SER A 123 21.39 -7.90 -14.24
N THR A 124 21.38 -7.74 -15.57
CA THR A 124 22.33 -6.91 -16.33
C THR A 124 21.79 -5.53 -16.70
N ASP A 125 20.53 -5.23 -16.38
CA ASP A 125 19.93 -3.93 -16.70
C ASP A 125 20.61 -2.82 -15.88
N ASP A 126 20.89 -1.68 -16.51
CA ASP A 126 21.24 -0.47 -15.78
C ASP A 126 20.06 -0.01 -14.91
N LEU A 127 20.35 0.82 -13.89
CA LEU A 127 19.36 1.25 -12.91
C LEU A 127 18.11 1.88 -13.54
N GLU A 128 18.27 2.71 -14.56
CA GLU A 128 17.15 3.42 -15.18
C GLU A 128 16.30 2.46 -16.03
N THR A 129 16.93 1.57 -16.79
CA THR A 129 16.24 0.51 -17.55
C THR A 129 15.46 -0.42 -16.61
N TYR A 130 16.09 -0.90 -15.55
CA TYR A 130 15.45 -1.74 -14.54
C TYR A 130 14.24 -1.03 -13.89
N THR A 131 14.41 0.24 -13.53
CA THR A 131 13.37 1.06 -12.89
C THR A 131 12.17 1.30 -13.82
N LYS A 132 12.39 1.50 -15.12
CA LYS A 132 11.33 1.76 -16.12
C LYS A 132 10.50 0.53 -16.45
N ARG A 133 10.94 -0.66 -16.05
CA ARG A 133 10.28 -1.90 -16.45
C ARG A 133 8.86 -1.99 -15.91
N LYS A 134 7.91 -2.25 -16.82
CA LYS A 134 6.49 -2.37 -16.48
C LYS A 134 6.20 -3.70 -15.83
N TRP A 135 5.60 -3.66 -14.64
CA TRP A 135 5.07 -4.82 -13.93
C TRP A 135 3.60 -4.57 -13.60
N LEU A 136 2.77 -5.60 -13.73
CA LEU A 136 1.34 -5.53 -13.51
C LEU A 136 0.87 -6.72 -12.68
N GLU A 137 0.18 -6.44 -11.58
CA GLU A 137 -0.57 -7.41 -10.77
C GLU A 137 -2.07 -7.21 -11.00
N ILE A 138 -2.73 -8.13 -11.70
CA ILE A 138 -4.12 -7.93 -12.20
C ILE A 138 -5.19 -8.02 -11.09
N ALA A 139 -4.94 -8.78 -10.03
CA ALA A 139 -5.86 -8.94 -8.91
C ALA A 139 -5.04 -8.79 -7.62
N CYS A 140 -4.66 -7.55 -7.32
CA CYS A 140 -3.60 -7.28 -6.38
C CYS A 140 -4.01 -7.38 -4.91
N GLY A 141 -5.31 -7.37 -4.57
CA GLY A 141 -5.72 -7.39 -3.18
C GLY A 141 -5.09 -6.23 -2.40
N GLU A 142 -4.23 -6.55 -1.43
CA GLU A 142 -3.45 -5.59 -0.61
C GLU A 142 -2.05 -5.30 -1.18
N ALA A 143 -1.82 -5.67 -2.45
CA ALA A 143 -0.61 -5.54 -3.27
C ALA A 143 0.64 -6.34 -2.82
N PRO A 144 0.53 -7.62 -2.42
CA PRO A 144 1.66 -8.38 -1.89
C PRO A 144 2.74 -8.68 -2.94
N TYR A 145 2.45 -8.70 -4.25
CA TYR A 145 3.51 -8.81 -5.26
C TYR A 145 4.23 -7.49 -5.50
N MET A 146 3.55 -6.35 -5.28
CA MET A 146 4.16 -5.02 -5.45
C MET A 146 5.04 -4.66 -4.26
N VAL A 147 4.50 -4.74 -3.04
CA VAL A 147 5.12 -4.32 -1.79
C VAL A 147 4.79 -5.30 -0.67
N THR A 148 5.80 -5.72 0.08
CA THR A 148 5.70 -6.77 1.11
C THR A 148 5.94 -6.19 2.50
N ARG A 149 5.04 -5.30 2.96
CA ARG A 149 5.16 -4.66 4.28
C ARG A 149 4.96 -5.64 5.43
N TYR A 150 4.08 -6.62 5.25
CA TYR A 150 3.79 -7.68 6.21
C TYR A 150 3.52 -9.00 5.49
N ASP A 151 3.68 -10.11 6.22
CA ASP A 151 3.30 -11.41 5.72
C ASP A 151 1.77 -11.54 5.70
N MET A 152 1.21 -11.91 4.55
CA MET A 152 -0.24 -11.93 4.37
C MET A 152 -0.92 -13.13 5.09
N GLU A 153 -0.16 -14.08 5.67
CA GLU A 153 -0.67 -15.18 6.52
C GLU A 153 -0.76 -14.73 7.97
N THR A 154 0.37 -14.23 8.49
CA THR A 154 0.55 -13.99 9.92
C THR A 154 0.26 -12.55 10.32
N GLY A 155 0.31 -11.62 9.36
CA GLY A 155 0.25 -10.19 9.62
C GLY A 155 1.54 -9.63 10.24
N GLU A 156 2.59 -10.45 10.37
CA GLU A 156 3.87 -10.00 10.92
C GLU A 156 4.57 -9.05 9.96
N ILE A 157 5.10 -7.95 10.49
CA ILE A 157 5.89 -7.00 9.70
C ILE A 157 7.14 -7.68 9.12
N ILE A 158 7.38 -7.38 7.85
CA ILE A 158 8.60 -7.78 7.16
C ILE A 158 9.58 -6.59 7.20
N PRO A 159 10.77 -6.76 7.82
CA PRO A 159 11.81 -5.75 7.83
C PRO A 159 12.15 -5.28 6.42
N LEU A 160 12.44 -3.99 6.24
CA LEU A 160 12.69 -3.38 4.92
C LEU A 160 13.69 -4.17 4.06
N ALA A 161 14.81 -4.59 4.64
CA ALA A 161 15.85 -5.37 3.96
C ALA A 161 15.43 -6.79 3.53
N LYS A 162 14.29 -7.29 4.02
CA LYS A 162 13.74 -8.62 3.70
C LYS A 162 12.55 -8.54 2.73
N ARG A 163 12.14 -7.35 2.31
CA ARG A 163 11.00 -7.16 1.41
C ARG A 163 11.34 -7.60 -0.02
N VAL A 164 10.38 -8.20 -0.70
CA VAL A 164 10.56 -8.97 -1.95
C VAL A 164 9.61 -8.58 -3.07
N GLY A 165 8.72 -7.62 -2.83
CA GLY A 165 7.81 -7.08 -3.84
C GLY A 165 8.59 -6.43 -4.98
N PHE A 166 8.01 -6.37 -6.18
CA PHE A 166 8.73 -5.83 -7.34
C PHE A 166 8.96 -4.31 -7.24
N VAL A 167 8.14 -3.57 -6.48
CA VAL A 167 8.42 -2.17 -6.12
C VAL A 167 9.49 -2.11 -5.02
N ASP A 168 9.44 -3.01 -4.03
CA ASP A 168 10.49 -3.11 -3.00
C ASP A 168 11.87 -3.29 -3.63
N ARG A 169 11.99 -4.15 -4.66
CA ARG A 169 13.25 -4.39 -5.38
C ARG A 169 13.77 -3.16 -6.12
N LYS A 170 12.86 -2.45 -6.82
CA LYS A 170 13.19 -1.19 -7.50
C LYS A 170 13.72 -0.17 -6.49
N LEU A 171 12.99 0.06 -5.39
CA LEU A 171 13.41 1.00 -4.36
C LEU A 171 14.69 0.57 -3.64
N THR A 172 14.90 -0.73 -3.44
CA THR A 172 16.16 -1.26 -2.87
C THR A 172 17.36 -0.93 -3.76
N LYS A 173 17.28 -1.18 -5.07
CA LYS A 173 18.35 -0.79 -6.01
C LYS A 173 18.58 0.72 -6.01
N ILE A 174 17.51 1.51 -6.06
CA ILE A 174 17.59 2.98 -6.02
C ILE A 174 18.25 3.45 -4.71
N ASN A 175 17.86 2.91 -3.55
CA ASN A 175 18.49 3.23 -2.25
C ASN A 175 19.98 2.88 -2.23
N ASN A 176 20.38 1.77 -2.84
CA ASN A 176 21.78 1.32 -2.83
C ASN A 176 22.67 2.13 -3.77
N GLU A 177 22.16 2.50 -4.95
CA GLU A 177 22.98 3.05 -6.04
C GLU A 177 22.95 4.59 -6.11
N VAL A 178 21.92 5.23 -5.55
CA VAL A 178 21.71 6.69 -5.67
C VAL A 178 22.07 7.42 -4.39
N THR A 179 22.91 8.45 -4.50
CA THR A 179 23.32 9.31 -3.36
C THR A 179 22.75 10.72 -3.42
N ASN A 180 22.19 11.13 -4.56
CA ASN A 180 21.57 12.44 -4.75
C ASN A 180 20.05 12.35 -4.52
N LYS A 181 19.51 13.21 -3.63
CA LYS A 181 18.09 13.19 -3.25
C LYS A 181 17.13 13.51 -4.40
N ALA A 182 17.48 14.43 -5.30
CA ALA A 182 16.64 14.78 -6.44
C ALA A 182 16.58 13.63 -7.46
N GLU A 183 17.71 12.98 -7.71
CA GLU A 183 17.76 11.81 -8.58
C GLU A 183 17.03 10.60 -7.99
N TRP A 184 17.18 10.39 -6.67
CA TRP A 184 16.43 9.38 -5.94
C TRP A 184 14.93 9.59 -6.10
N GLN A 185 14.46 10.84 -5.94
CA GLN A 185 13.04 11.18 -6.11
C GLN A 185 12.57 10.91 -7.54
N ARG A 186 13.37 11.27 -8.55
CA ARG A 186 13.05 11.03 -9.96
C ARG A 186 12.86 9.55 -10.23
N LEU A 187 13.78 8.71 -9.76
CA LEU A 187 13.74 7.26 -9.95
C LEU A 187 12.64 6.59 -9.12
N ALA A 188 12.37 7.04 -7.91
CA ALA A 188 11.23 6.57 -7.11
C ALA A 188 9.90 6.86 -7.85
N VAL A 189 9.70 8.10 -8.34
CA VAL A 189 8.52 8.44 -9.16
C VAL A 189 8.43 7.54 -10.40
N LEU A 190 9.56 7.24 -11.03
CA LEU A 190 9.62 6.38 -12.19
C LEU A 190 9.25 4.93 -11.86
N ALA A 191 9.72 4.40 -10.72
CA ALA A 191 9.41 3.06 -10.23
C ALA A 191 7.90 2.89 -10.01
N TYR A 192 7.22 3.90 -9.46
CA TYR A 192 5.77 3.89 -9.27
C TYR A 192 5.02 4.03 -10.60
N LYS A 193 5.48 4.91 -11.51
CA LYS A 193 4.87 5.07 -12.85
C LYS A 193 4.99 3.83 -13.73
N SER A 194 5.94 2.95 -13.46
CA SER A 194 6.14 1.67 -14.16
C SER A 194 5.56 0.46 -13.42
N SER A 195 4.75 0.68 -12.38
CA SER A 195 4.24 -0.38 -11.52
C SER A 195 2.73 -0.27 -11.39
N TYR A 196 2.02 -1.34 -11.75
CA TYR A 196 0.56 -1.34 -11.84
C TYR A 196 -0.03 -2.46 -11.00
N GLY A 197 -1.17 -2.17 -10.38
CA GLY A 197 -2.00 -3.13 -9.66
C GLY A 197 -3.47 -2.84 -9.97
N PHE A 198 -4.28 -3.87 -10.16
CA PHE A 198 -5.73 -3.75 -10.31
C PHE A 198 -6.43 -4.54 -9.20
N GLU A 199 -7.43 -3.95 -8.58
CA GLU A 199 -8.24 -4.58 -7.54
C GLU A 199 -9.67 -4.05 -7.65
N TRP A 200 -10.64 -4.95 -7.49
CA TRP A 200 -12.06 -4.61 -7.56
C TRP A 200 -12.60 -4.12 -6.22
N ASN A 201 -12.22 -4.76 -5.12
CA ASN A 201 -12.73 -4.44 -3.78
C ASN A 201 -12.10 -3.14 -3.26
N GLY A 202 -12.93 -2.15 -2.97
CA GLY A 202 -12.46 -0.82 -2.57
C GLY A 202 -11.65 -0.80 -1.27
N ASP A 203 -12.00 -1.67 -0.31
CA ASP A 203 -11.27 -1.78 0.95
C ASP A 203 -9.87 -2.38 0.75
N SER A 204 -9.76 -3.43 -0.07
CA SER A 204 -8.46 -4.01 -0.45
C SER A 204 -7.63 -3.01 -1.27
N LEU A 205 -8.25 -2.30 -2.21
CA LEU A 205 -7.57 -1.29 -3.03
C LEU A 205 -7.04 -0.12 -2.19
N LEU A 206 -7.76 0.30 -1.15
CA LEU A 206 -7.27 1.30 -0.21
C LEU A 206 -6.03 0.79 0.54
N LEU A 207 -6.08 -0.41 1.11
CA LEU A 207 -4.94 -1.05 1.79
C LEU A 207 -3.73 -1.18 0.87
N ALA A 208 -3.92 -1.57 -0.39
CA ALA A 208 -2.85 -1.62 -1.39
C ALA A 208 -2.19 -0.25 -1.62
N ARG A 209 -3.00 0.82 -1.73
CA ARG A 209 -2.50 2.19 -1.94
C ARG A 209 -1.78 2.73 -0.71
N GLU A 210 -2.27 2.42 0.49
CA GLU A 210 -1.62 2.74 1.76
C GLU A 210 -0.28 2.00 1.91
N ASN A 211 -0.26 0.71 1.59
CA ASN A 211 0.98 -0.08 1.58
C ASN A 211 2.02 0.50 0.63
N LEU A 212 1.60 0.95 -0.56
CA LEU A 212 2.47 1.63 -1.51
C LEU A 212 2.98 2.98 -0.98
N LEU A 213 2.14 3.79 -0.34
CA LEU A 213 2.55 5.07 0.26
C LEU A 213 3.58 4.85 1.38
N TYR A 214 3.30 3.94 2.30
CA TYR A 214 4.18 3.69 3.44
C TYR A 214 5.46 2.98 3.02
N THR A 215 5.45 2.17 1.96
CA THR A 215 6.70 1.63 1.39
C THR A 215 7.61 2.76 0.87
N TYR A 216 7.06 3.76 0.17
CA TYR A 216 7.84 4.93 -0.23
C TYR A 216 8.43 5.64 0.99
N ARG A 217 7.63 5.84 2.03
CA ARG A 217 8.09 6.46 3.28
C ARG A 217 9.20 5.66 3.95
N ASP A 218 9.05 4.34 4.06
CA ASP A 218 10.02 3.45 4.69
C ASP A 218 11.39 3.56 4.00
N PHE A 219 11.42 3.48 2.66
CA PHE A 219 12.66 3.63 1.89
C PHE A 219 13.24 5.05 1.95
N TYR A 220 12.40 6.09 1.99
CA TYR A 220 12.83 7.47 2.13
C TYR A 220 13.50 7.72 3.48
N VAL A 221 12.85 7.29 4.57
CA VAL A 221 13.35 7.44 5.95
C VAL A 221 14.63 6.63 6.13
N ASP A 222 14.69 5.39 5.64
CA ASP A 222 15.90 4.56 5.65
C ASP A 222 17.08 5.26 4.95
N LYS A 223 16.82 5.91 3.81
CA LYS A 223 17.88 6.57 3.02
C LYS A 223 18.35 7.90 3.61
N TRP A 224 17.43 8.71 4.13
CA TRP A 224 17.69 10.11 4.46
C TRP A 224 17.63 10.44 5.95
N GLY A 225 17.11 9.53 6.78
CA GLY A 225 16.96 9.74 8.22
C GLY A 225 15.91 10.79 8.61
N GLU A 226 15.06 11.20 7.67
CA GLU A 226 14.02 12.21 7.87
C GLU A 226 12.73 11.82 7.13
N GLN A 227 11.59 12.42 7.50
CA GLN A 227 10.31 12.19 6.83
C GLN A 227 10.26 12.92 5.46
N PRO A 228 9.58 12.36 4.45
CA PRO A 228 9.35 13.07 3.21
C PRO A 228 8.41 14.28 3.43
N ASN A 229 8.62 15.34 2.64
CA ASN A 229 7.75 16.51 2.69
C ASN A 229 6.42 16.22 1.96
N TYR A 230 5.31 16.56 2.62
CA TYR A 230 3.93 16.39 2.11
C TYR A 230 3.26 17.71 1.67
N SER A 231 3.99 18.82 1.77
CA SER A 231 3.51 20.19 1.48
C SER A 231 3.41 20.47 -0.01
#